data_AF-A0A1M2UW37-F1
#
_entry.id   AF-A0A1M2UW37-F1
#
_cell.length_a   1.000
_cell.length_b   1.000
_cell.length_c   1.000
_cell.angle_alpha   90.00
_cell.angle_beta   90.00
_cell.angle_gamma   90.00
#
_symmetry.space_group_name_H-M   'P 1'
#
loop_
_entity.id
_entity.type
_entity.pdbx_description
1 polymer ?
#
loop_
_entity_poly.entity_id
_entity_poly.type
_entity_poly.pdbx_seq_one_letter_code
_entity_poly.pdbx_strand_id
1 'polypeptide(L)'
;MKHTGILATLVLLFSLATGFAHAEQPATININQADVATLATLNGIGESKAEAIVAYRSENGPFQSVEDLANVKGIGARTVERNADRLSAE
;
A
#
# COMPACT_ATOMS: atom_id res chain seq x y z
N MET A 1 50.48 -46.15 0.91
CA MET A 1 50.96 -45.34 -0.23
C MET A 1 49.81 -44.47 -0.73
N LYS A 2 49.91 -43.14 -0.51
CA LYS A 2 49.49 -41.99 -1.36
C LYS A 2 48.23 -42.18 -2.25
N HIS A 3 47.15 -41.37 -2.20
CA HIS A 3 47.10 -39.91 -2.34
C HIS A 3 45.64 -39.39 -2.18
N THR A 4 45.50 -38.22 -1.53
CA THR A 4 44.66 -37.06 -1.97
C THR A 4 43.13 -37.15 -1.80
N GLY A 5 42.37 -36.14 -1.33
CA GLY A 5 42.62 -34.74 -1.00
C GLY A 5 41.49 -34.17 -0.12
N ILE A 6 41.81 -33.23 0.78
CA ILE A 6 41.45 -31.80 0.73
C ILE A 6 40.06 -31.49 1.32
N LEU A 7 40.10 -30.76 2.44
CA LEU A 7 39.03 -29.88 2.94
C LEU A 7 38.40 -29.06 1.80
N ALA A 8 37.08 -29.14 1.58
CA ALA A 8 36.23 -28.03 1.14
C ALA A 8 34.81 -28.50 0.78
N THR A 9 33.84 -28.24 1.65
CA THR A 9 32.38 -28.04 1.39
C THR A 9 31.72 -27.96 2.77
N LEU A 10 32.03 -26.99 3.63
CA LEU A 10 31.58 -25.60 3.55
C LEU A 10 30.09 -25.50 3.18
N VAL A 11 29.27 -25.38 4.23
CA VAL A 11 28.00 -24.65 4.27
C VAL A 11 26.92 -25.11 3.29
N LEU A 12 25.97 -25.89 3.79
CA LEU A 12 24.55 -25.58 3.51
C LEU A 12 23.63 -26.14 4.60
N LEU A 13 23.90 -25.77 5.86
CA LEU A 13 22.90 -25.69 6.92
C LEU A 13 21.93 -24.54 6.62
N PHE A 14 21.17 -24.61 5.53
CA PHE A 14 20.09 -23.65 5.26
C PHE A 14 19.20 -24.18 4.12
N SER A 15 18.38 -25.18 4.39
CA SER A 15 17.35 -25.60 3.44
C SER A 15 15.97 -25.38 4.06
N LEU A 16 15.46 -24.21 3.71
CA LEU A 16 14.06 -23.82 3.63
C LEU A 16 13.39 -23.57 4.97
N ALA A 17 13.85 -22.51 5.63
CA ALA A 17 12.96 -21.62 6.36
C ALA A 17 11.78 -21.26 5.45
N THR A 18 10.63 -21.89 5.69
CA THR A 18 9.32 -21.25 5.71
C THR A 18 9.17 -20.09 4.72
N GLY A 19 9.08 -20.42 3.44
CA GLY A 19 8.49 -19.54 2.44
C GLY A 19 6.98 -19.45 2.67
N PHE A 20 6.56 -18.89 3.79
CA PHE A 20 5.22 -18.34 3.89
C PHE A 20 5.23 -17.12 2.98
N ALA A 21 4.69 -17.30 1.77
CA ALA A 21 4.14 -16.21 1.00
C ALA A 21 3.28 -15.40 1.97
N HIS A 22 3.80 -14.25 2.40
CA HIS A 22 2.96 -13.26 3.04
C HIS A 22 1.96 -12.90 1.96
N ALA A 23 0.72 -13.38 2.10
CA ALA A 23 -0.38 -12.84 1.34
C ALA A 23 -0.32 -11.33 1.57
N GLU A 24 0.08 -10.58 0.55
CA GLU A 24 0.08 -9.12 0.58
C GLU A 24 -1.35 -8.72 0.92
N GLN A 25 -1.59 -8.41 2.19
CA GLN A 25 -2.74 -7.61 2.58
C GLN A 25 -2.68 -6.39 1.65
N PRO A 26 -3.76 -6.05 0.92
CA PRO A 26 -3.74 -4.90 0.05
C PRO A 26 -3.30 -3.70 0.89
N ALA A 27 -2.16 -3.12 0.56
CA ALA A 27 -1.54 -2.09 1.38
C ALA A 27 -2.58 -1.00 1.68
N THR A 28 -2.87 -0.79 2.96
CA THR A 28 -3.78 0.25 3.40
C THR A 28 -3.22 1.61 2.98
N ILE A 29 -4.02 2.38 2.28
CA ILE A 29 -3.66 3.69 1.75
C ILE A 29 -4.11 4.75 2.74
N ASN A 30 -3.14 5.46 3.30
CA ASN A 30 -3.37 6.60 4.16
C ASN A 30 -3.78 7.83 3.33
N ILE A 31 -5.00 8.33 3.49
CA ILE A 31 -5.55 9.44 2.69
C ILE A 31 -4.91 10.80 3.02
N ASN A 32 -4.24 10.93 4.15
CA ASN A 32 -3.55 12.14 4.58
C ASN A 32 -2.09 12.18 4.08
N GLN A 33 -1.51 11.04 3.73
CA GLN A 33 -0.08 10.91 3.37
C GLN A 33 0.17 10.44 1.94
N ALA A 34 -0.71 9.61 1.39
CA ALA A 34 -0.53 9.02 0.07
C ALA A 34 -0.41 10.08 -1.03
N ASP A 35 0.48 9.82 -2.00
CA ASP A 35 0.64 10.67 -3.17
C ASP A 35 -0.47 10.43 -4.21
N VAL A 36 -0.49 11.27 -5.25
CA VAL A 36 -1.49 11.22 -6.33
C VAL A 36 -1.48 9.85 -7.02
N ALA A 37 -0.30 9.30 -7.30
CA ALA A 37 -0.17 8.02 -7.99
C ALA A 37 -0.77 6.87 -7.17
N THR A 38 -0.51 6.85 -5.86
CA THR A 38 -1.04 5.85 -4.92
C THR A 38 -2.55 5.98 -4.80
N LEU A 39 -3.07 7.19 -4.62
CA LEU A 39 -4.51 7.46 -4.55
C LEU A 39 -5.24 7.08 -5.85
N ALA A 40 -4.59 7.26 -7.00
CA ALA A 40 -5.15 6.89 -8.31
C ALA A 40 -5.24 5.37 -8.54
N THR A 41 -4.74 4.54 -7.62
CA THR A 41 -4.94 3.08 -7.64
C THR A 41 -6.28 2.63 -7.01
N LEU A 42 -7.04 3.57 -6.44
CA LEU A 42 -8.33 3.30 -5.80
C LEU A 42 -9.43 3.17 -6.86
N ASN A 43 -10.41 2.30 -6.59
CA ASN A 43 -11.49 2.01 -7.52
C ASN A 43 -12.36 3.26 -7.77
N GLY A 44 -12.32 3.77 -9.00
CA GLY A 44 -13.08 4.95 -9.41
C GLY A 44 -12.43 6.28 -9.04
N ILE A 45 -11.16 6.27 -8.62
CA ILE A 45 -10.33 7.46 -8.40
C ILE A 45 -9.20 7.41 -9.42
N GLY A 46 -9.32 8.23 -10.48
CA GLY A 46 -8.21 8.49 -11.40
C GLY A 46 -7.41 9.71 -10.95
N GLU A 47 -6.37 10.05 -11.71
CA GLU A 47 -5.44 11.15 -11.45
C GLU A 47 -6.13 12.45 -11.02
N SER A 48 -7.11 12.95 -11.78
CA SER A 48 -7.84 14.19 -11.46
C SER A 48 -8.55 14.16 -10.09
N LYS A 49 -9.08 13.01 -9.66
CA LYS A 49 -9.70 12.90 -8.33
C LYS A 49 -8.66 12.76 -7.24
N ALA A 50 -7.56 12.05 -7.51
CA ALA A 50 -6.43 11.95 -6.59
C ALA A 50 -5.80 13.32 -6.33
N GLU A 51 -5.59 14.14 -7.37
CA GLU A 51 -5.17 15.54 -7.23
C GLU A 51 -6.16 16.35 -6.39
N ALA A 52 -7.46 16.18 -6.60
CA ALA A 52 -8.48 16.87 -5.82
C ALA A 52 -8.43 16.50 -4.32
N ILE A 53 -8.10 15.25 -3.97
CA ILE A 53 -7.89 14.83 -2.58
C ILE A 53 -6.69 15.55 -1.96
N VAL A 54 -5.56 15.58 -2.68
CA VAL A 54 -4.33 16.24 -2.21
C VAL A 54 -4.56 17.75 -2.04
N ALA A 55 -5.22 18.39 -3.00
CA ALA A 55 -5.59 19.80 -2.91
C ALA A 55 -6.52 20.06 -1.72
N TYR A 56 -7.57 19.25 -1.56
CA TYR A 56 -8.51 19.39 -0.45
C TYR A 56 -7.81 19.35 0.91
N ARG A 57 -6.95 18.35 1.16
CA ARG A 57 -6.24 18.25 2.45
C ARG A 57 -5.19 19.35 2.65
N SER A 58 -4.66 19.92 1.57
CA SER A 58 -3.76 21.07 1.63
C SER A 58 -4.50 22.36 1.99
N GLU A 59 -5.75 22.52 1.57
CA GLU A 59 -6.55 23.73 1.78
C GLU A 59 -7.38 23.69 3.06
N ASN A 60 -7.88 22.51 3.43
CA ASN A 60 -8.84 22.33 4.52
C ASN A 60 -8.21 21.65 5.76
N GLY A 61 -6.97 21.17 5.64
CA GLY A 61 -6.32 20.34 6.64
C GLY A 61 -6.59 18.84 6.45
N PRO A 62 -6.01 17.98 7.31
CA PRO A 62 -6.15 16.53 7.19
C PRO A 62 -7.61 16.09 7.33
N PHE A 63 -7.96 15.01 6.64
CA PHE A 63 -9.23 14.30 6.83
C PHE A 63 -9.26 13.65 8.21
N GLN A 64 -10.40 13.72 8.90
CA GLN A 64 -10.58 13.09 10.22
C GLN A 64 -11.04 11.65 10.09
N SER A 65 -11.69 11.32 8.98
CA SER A 65 -12.25 10.02 8.67
C SER A 65 -12.17 9.73 7.17
N VAL A 66 -12.30 8.48 6.78
CA VAL A 66 -12.30 8.09 5.35
C VAL A 66 -13.57 8.58 4.65
N GLU A 67 -14.66 8.72 5.39
CA GLU A 67 -15.95 9.27 4.95
C GLU A 67 -15.82 10.72 4.47
N ASP A 68 -14.90 11.49 5.05
CA ASP A 68 -14.68 12.90 4.68
C ASP A 68 -14.19 13.07 3.24
N LEU A 69 -13.69 12.00 2.58
CA LEU A 69 -13.40 12.01 1.15
C LEU A 69 -14.63 12.38 0.29
N ALA A 70 -15.85 12.15 0.80
CA ALA A 70 -17.07 12.57 0.10
C ALA A 70 -17.25 14.09 0.00
N ASN A 71 -16.46 14.88 0.75
CA ASN A 71 -16.41 16.34 0.63
C ASN A 71 -15.58 16.80 -0.58
N VAL A 72 -14.79 15.90 -1.18
CA VAL A 72 -13.97 16.20 -2.37
C VAL A 72 -14.84 16.13 -3.62
N LYS A 73 -14.81 17.20 -4.43
CA LYS A 73 -15.59 17.28 -5.67
C LYS A 73 -15.33 16.08 -6.58
N GLY A 74 -16.39 15.36 -6.96
CA GLY A 74 -16.30 14.20 -7.85
C GLY A 74 -16.06 12.86 -7.14
N ILE A 75 -15.97 12.86 -5.81
CA ILE A 75 -15.94 11.68 -4.96
C ILE A 75 -17.25 11.65 -4.17
N GLY A 76 -18.05 10.59 -4.36
CA GLY A 76 -19.30 10.39 -3.62
C GLY A 76 -19.20 9.18 -2.69
N ALA A 77 -20.17 9.03 -1.78
CA ALA A 77 -20.22 7.96 -0.79
C ALA A 77 -19.94 6.56 -1.38
N ARG A 78 -20.55 6.21 -2.52
CA ARG A 78 -20.32 4.92 -3.18
C ARG A 78 -18.85 4.68 -3.56
N THR A 79 -18.10 5.73 -3.91
CA THR A 79 -16.68 5.61 -4.22
C THR A 79 -15.86 5.40 -2.95
N VAL A 80 -16.24 6.04 -1.85
CA VAL A 80 -15.62 5.80 -0.54
C VAL A 80 -15.89 4.36 -0.08
N GLU A 81 -17.15 3.92 -0.10
CA GLU A 81 -17.56 2.56 0.27
C GLU A 81 -16.79 1.47 -0.49
N ARG A 82 -16.62 1.62 -1.82
CA ARG A 82 -15.87 0.65 -2.64
C ARG A 82 -14.39 0.52 -2.26
N ASN A 83 -13.85 1.49 -1.53
CA ASN A 83 -12.44 1.53 -1.15
C ASN A 83 -12.24 1.48 0.38
N ALA A 84 -13.31 1.41 1.18
CA ALA A 84 -13.24 1.54 2.64
C ALA A 84 -12.21 0.56 3.27
N ASP A 85 -12.19 -0.69 2.81
CA ASP A 85 -11.27 -1.73 3.31
C ASP A 85 -9.79 -1.46 2.99
N ARG A 86 -9.50 -0.50 2.10
CA ARG A 86 -8.16 -0.12 1.66
C ARG A 86 -7.74 1.27 2.16
N LEU A 87 -8.57 1.95 2.94
CA LEU A 87 -8.33 3.33 3.35
C LEU A 87 -8.07 3.46 4.85
N SER A 88 -7.22 4.41 5.21
CA SER A 88 -7.03 4.87 6.59
C SER A 88 -6.91 6.40 6.61
N ALA A 89 -7.38 7.01 7.70
CA ALA A 89 -7.24 8.44 7.98
C ALA A 89 -6.20 8.75 9.07
N GLU A 90 -5.48 7.74 9.55
CA GLU A 90 -4.44 7.87 10.59
C GLU A 90 -3.23 8.72 10.17
#